data_AF-A0A4P8YHK0-F1
#
_entry.id   AF-A0A4P8YHK0-F1
#
_cell.length_a   1.000
_cell.length_b   1.000
_cell.length_c   1.000
_cell.angle_alpha   90.00
_cell.angle_beta   90.00
_cell.angle_gamma   90.00
#
_symmetry.space_group_name_H-M   'P 1'
#
loop_
_entity.id
_entity.type
_entity.pdbx_description
1 polymer ?
#
loop_
_entity_poly.entity_id
_entity_poly.type
_entity_poly.pdbx_seq_one_letter_code
_entity_poly.pdbx_strand_id
1 'polypeptide(L)'
;MDILTNCFERRWFYVFMGMYLLIMLPLPCFFSTEYRPAWLGVPLFVYGWLVHGITVFLLILLFARQCLKRPEYQDEALEDRV
;
A
#
# COMPACT_ATOMS: atom_id res chain seq x y z
N MET A 1 -18.76 -11.20 -1.01
CA MET A 1 -17.65 -11.53 -0.11
C MET A 1 -17.56 -10.39 0.91
N ASP A 2 -17.80 -10.66 2.18
CA ASP A 2 -17.81 -9.63 3.22
C ASP A 2 -16.38 -9.45 3.76
N ILE A 3 -15.88 -8.21 3.73
CA ILE A 3 -14.50 -7.83 4.08
C ILE A 3 -14.14 -8.27 5.51
N LEU A 4 -15.13 -8.32 6.41
CA LEU A 4 -14.92 -8.67 7.80
C LEU A 4 -14.79 -10.18 8.04
N THR A 5 -15.27 -11.01 7.11
CA THR A 5 -15.35 -12.47 7.27
C THR A 5 -14.14 -13.17 6.67
N ASN A 6 -13.55 -12.61 5.60
CA ASN A 6 -12.34 -13.17 4.98
C ASN A 6 -11.07 -12.65 5.68
N CYS A 7 -10.31 -13.55 6.31
CA CYS A 7 -9.05 -13.21 7.01
C CYS A 7 -8.01 -12.53 6.10
N PHE A 8 -7.98 -12.84 4.80
CA PHE A 8 -7.06 -12.23 3.85
C PHE A 8 -7.42 -10.78 3.56
N GLU A 9 -8.68 -10.53 3.17
CA GLU A 9 -9.20 -9.20 2.88
C GLU A 9 -9.14 -8.30 4.10
N ARG A 10 -9.54 -8.81 5.27
CA ARG A 10 -9.46 -8.07 6.54
C ARG A 10 -8.03 -7.64 6.87
N ARG A 11 -7.05 -8.53 6.71
CA ARG A 11 -5.64 -8.22 6.96
C ARG A 11 -5.15 -7.10 6.03
N TRP A 12 -5.39 -7.23 4.73
CA TRP A 12 -4.92 -6.26 3.74
C TRP A 12 -5.67 -4.94 3.83
N PHE A 13 -6.96 -4.96 4.17
CA PHE A 13 -7.74 -3.77 4.49
C PHE A 13 -7.08 -2.97 5.62
N TYR A 14 -6.74 -3.59 6.75
CA TYR A 14 -6.09 -2.88 7.85
C TYR A 14 -4.70 -2.35 7.48
N VAL A 15 -3.93 -3.09 6.68
CA VAL A 15 -2.63 -2.62 6.19
C VAL A 15 -2.79 -1.36 5.34
N PHE A 16 -3.66 -1.37 4.33
CA PHE A 16 -3.88 -0.20 3.47
C PHE A 16 -4.54 0.96 4.21
N MET A 17 -5.47 0.67 5.13
CA MET A 17 -6.08 1.68 5.99
C MET A 17 -5.04 2.34 6.89
N GLY A 18 -4.11 1.56 7.46
CA GLY A 18 -3.00 2.10 8.23
C GLY A 18 -2.10 3.02 7.41
N MET A 19 -1.76 2.64 6.17
CA MET A 19 -0.99 3.48 5.25
C MET A 19 -1.74 4.78 4.90
N TYR A 20 -3.06 4.72 4.69
CA TYR A 20 -3.89 5.89 4.45
C TYR A 20 -3.94 6.83 5.66
N LEU A 21 -4.15 6.30 6.86
CA LEU A 21 -4.16 7.10 8.08
C LEU A 21 -2.79 7.75 8.34
N LEU A 22 -1.70 7.06 8.03
CA LEU A 22 -0.34 7.58 8.19
C LEU A 22 -0.12 8.89 7.40
N ILE A 23 -0.58 8.96 6.15
CA ILE A 23 -0.43 10.18 5.32
C ILE A 23 -1.39 11.30 5.72
N MET A 24 -2.49 10.97 6.41
CA MET A 24 -3.45 11.96 6.92
C MET A 24 -2.94 12.67 8.18
N LEU A 25 -1.92 12.12 8.85
CA LEU A 25 -1.30 12.80 9.97
C LEU A 25 -0.55 14.06 9.49
N PRO A 26 -0.71 15.22 10.16
CA PRO A 26 -0.03 16.46 9.78
C PRO A 26 1.44 16.45 10.23
N LEU A 27 2.18 15.42 9.83
CA LEU A 27 3.59 15.26 10.12
C LEU A 27 4.41 16.07 9.11
N PRO A 28 5.52 16.70 9.53
CA PRO A 28 6.39 17.49 8.63
C PRO A 28 6.95 16.73 7.41
N CYS A 29 6.95 15.39 7.45
CA CYS A 29 7.36 14.52 6.34
C CYS A 29 6.24 14.27 5.32
N PHE A 30 4.98 14.58 5.62
CA PHE A 30 3.85 14.48 4.69
C PHE A 30 3.27 15.84 4.32
N PHE A 31 3.26 16.77 5.27
CA PHE A 31 2.74 18.11 5.09
C PHE A 31 3.62 19.13 5.84
N SER A 32 4.00 20.21 5.16
CA SER A 32 4.74 21.31 5.76
C SER A 32 4.26 22.62 5.17
N THR A 33 3.88 23.57 6.02
CA THR A 33 3.52 24.94 5.62
C THR A 33 4.75 25.81 5.37
N GLU A 34 5.87 25.43 5.96
CA GLU A 34 7.17 26.10 5.81
C GLU A 34 8.14 25.19 5.06
N TYR A 35 9.04 25.80 4.27
CA TYR A 35 10.07 25.03 3.60
C TYR A 35 11.10 24.52 4.61
N ARG A 36 11.15 23.20 4.78
CA ARG A 36 12.15 22.51 5.61
C ARG A 36 13.16 21.82 4.69
N PRO A 37 14.36 22.37 4.52
CA PRO A 37 15.39 21.75 3.68
C PRO A 37 15.87 20.45 4.33
N ALA A 38 16.04 19.42 3.51
CA ALA A 38 16.70 18.17 3.86
C ALA A 38 17.95 18.00 2.98
N TRP A 39 18.35 16.76 2.71
CA TRP A 39 19.52 16.46 1.89
C TRP A 39 19.42 17.14 0.51
N LEU A 40 20.55 17.68 0.02
CA LEU A 40 20.64 18.43 -1.25
C LEU A 40 19.71 19.65 -1.37
N GLY A 41 19.18 20.18 -0.26
CA GLY A 41 18.20 21.28 -0.32
C GLY A 41 16.85 20.85 -0.88
N VAL A 42 16.56 19.55 -0.91
CA VAL A 42 15.24 19.07 -1.29
C VAL A 42 14.31 19.19 -0.07
N PRO A 43 13.06 19.65 -0.22
CA PRO A 43 12.12 19.72 0.89
C PRO A 43 11.93 18.34 1.56
N LEU A 44 11.91 18.30 2.89
CA LEU A 44 11.78 17.09 3.69
C LEU A 44 10.57 16.22 3.28
N PHE A 45 9.44 16.86 2.96
CA PHE A 45 8.22 16.13 2.61
C PHE A 45 8.39 15.28 1.34
N VAL A 46 9.25 15.69 0.40
CA VAL A 46 9.51 14.91 -0.84
C VAL A 46 10.06 13.54 -0.50
N TYR A 47 11.00 13.44 0.45
CA TYR A 47 11.53 12.17 0.91
C TYR A 47 10.48 11.32 1.62
N GLY A 48 9.63 11.94 2.44
CA GLY A 48 8.53 11.23 3.11
C GLY A 48 7.53 10.63 2.11
N TRP A 49 7.13 11.39 1.09
CA TRP A 49 6.28 10.93 0.01
C TRP A 49 6.94 9.85 -0.86
N LEU A 50 8.25 9.95 -1.15
CA LEU A 50 8.98 8.92 -1.88
C LEU A 50 9.03 7.60 -1.10
N VAL A 51 9.42 7.64 0.17
CA VAL A 51 9.47 6.44 1.03
C VAL A 51 8.09 5.81 1.16
N HIS A 52 7.05 6.61 1.39
CA HIS A 52 5.69 6.13 1.50
C HIS A 52 5.20 5.52 0.17
N GLY A 53 5.40 6.20 -0.95
CA GLY A 53 5.01 5.72 -2.27
C GLY A 53 5.68 4.39 -2.63
N ILE A 54 6.99 4.26 -2.41
CA ILE A 54 7.72 2.99 -2.62
C ILE A 54 7.15 1.90 -1.72
N THR A 55 6.89 2.20 -0.45
CA THR A 55 6.34 1.23 0.51
C THR A 55 4.96 0.74 0.08
N VAL A 56 4.04 1.65 -0.28
CA VAL A 56 2.70 1.29 -0.76
C VAL A 56 2.79 0.48 -2.05
N PHE A 57 3.65 0.86 -2.97
CA PHE A 57 3.85 0.12 -4.22
C PHE A 57 4.30 -1.33 -3.95
N LEU A 58 5.28 -1.54 -3.07
CA LEU A 58 5.71 -2.88 -2.67
C LEU A 58 4.60 -3.68 -1.99
N LEU A 59 3.79 -3.04 -1.14
CA LEU A 59 2.63 -3.67 -0.51
C LEU A 59 1.59 -4.10 -1.55
N ILE A 60 1.31 -3.28 -2.57
CA ILE A 60 0.41 -3.63 -3.68
C ILE A 60 0.95 -4.83 -4.45
N LEU A 61 2.26 -4.87 -4.75
CA LEU A 61 2.86 -6.03 -5.42
C LEU A 61 2.76 -7.31 -4.59
N LEU A 62 2.97 -7.23 -3.28
CA LEU A 62 2.81 -8.36 -2.36
C LEU A 62 1.35 -8.81 -2.27
N PHE A 63 0.42 -7.87 -2.20
CA PHE A 63 -1.01 -8.13 -2.24
C PHE A 63 -1.40 -8.86 -3.53
N ALA A 64 -1.04 -8.31 -4.69
CA ALA A 64 -1.33 -8.89 -5.99
C ALA A 64 -0.77 -10.32 -6.12
N ARG A 65 0.48 -10.54 -5.69
CA ARG A 65 1.09 -11.87 -5.69
C ARG A 65 0.36 -12.88 -4.79
N GLN A 66 -0.17 -12.45 -3.65
CA GLN A 66 -0.92 -13.34 -2.77
C GLN A 66 -2.34 -13.58 -3.27
N CYS A 67 -3.00 -12.57 -3.83
CA CYS A 67 -4.30 -12.70 -4.48
C CYS A 67 -4.27 -13.74 -5.58
N LEU A 68 -3.29 -13.66 -6.49
CA LEU A 68 -3.15 -14.59 -7.62
C LEU A 68 -2.78 -16.03 -7.21
N LYS A 69 -2.42 -16.26 -5.96
CA LYS A 69 -2.14 -17.61 -5.42
C LYS A 69 -3.35 -18.26 -4.78
N ARG A 70 -4.48 -17.55 -4.65
CA ARG A 70 -5.67 -18.11 -4.02
C ARG A 70 -6.34 -19.10 -5.00
N PRO A 71 -6.82 -20.25 -4.50
CA PRO A 71 -7.31 -21.34 -5.35
C PRO A 71 -8.48 -20.92 -6.24
N GLU A 72 -9.33 -19.99 -5.78
CA GLU A 72 -10.47 -19.51 -6.58
C GLU A 72 -10.08 -18.81 -7.89
N TYR A 73 -8.82 -18.38 -8.05
CA TYR A 73 -8.30 -17.81 -9.30
C TYR A 73 -7.48 -18.80 -10.13
N GLN A 74 -7.26 -20.02 -9.63
CA GLN A 74 -6.47 -21.05 -10.30
C GLN A 74 -7.34 -22.03 -11.10
N ASP A 75 -8.59 -22.23 -10.67
CA ASP A 75 -9.51 -23.17 -11.31
C ASP A 75 -9.95 -22.70 -12.71
N GLU A 76 -10.24 -21.41 -12.92
CA GLU A 76 -10.57 -20.86 -14.25
C GLU A 76 -9.38 -20.91 -15.23
N ALA A 77 -8.14 -20.78 -14.72
CA ALA A 77 -6.93 -20.87 -15.54
C ALA A 77 -6.60 -22.31 -16.01
N LEU A 78 -7.23 -23.32 -15.39
CA LEU A 78 -7.11 -24.73 -15.74
C LEU A 78 -8.16 -25.13 -16.79
N GLU A 79 -9.39 -24.61 -16.71
CA GLU A 79 -10.42 -24.82 -17.74
C GLU A 79 -10.05 -24.20 -19.09
N ASP A 80 -9.42 -23.02 -19.12
CA ASP A 80 -8.95 -22.37 -20.37
C ASP A 80 -7.77 -23.10 -21.07
N ARG A 81 -7.16 -24.09 -20.40
CA ARG A 81 -5.99 -24.83 -20.92
C ARG A 81 -6.30 -26.26 -21.38
N VAL A 82 -7.55 -26.71 -21.25
CA VAL A 82 -8.04 -28.03 -21.67
C VAL A 82 -8.87 -27.88 -22.94
#